data_AF-A0A960ARM7-F1
#
_entry.id   AF-A0A960ARM7-F1
#
_cell.length_a   1.000
_cell.length_b   1.000
_cell.length_c   1.000
_cell.angle_alpha   90.00
_cell.angle_beta   90.00
_cell.angle_gamma   90.00
#
_symmetry.space_group_name_H-M   'P 1'
#
loop_
_entity.id
_entity.type
_entity.pdbx_description
1 polymer ?
#
loop_
_entity_poly.entity_id
_entity_poly.type
_entity_poly.pdbx_seq_one_letter_code
_entity_poly.pdbx_strand_id
1 'polypeptide(L)' 'MATTDLTAANFAETIEGNDIVLIDWWAAWCGPCRMFAPVF' A
#
# COMPACT_ATOMS: atom_id res chain seq x y z
N MET A 1 -8.52 7.92 -6.58
CA MET A 1 -7.32 7.99 -5.71
C MET A 1 -6.39 6.92 -6.23
N ALA A 2 -5.22 7.31 -6.72
CA ALA A 2 -4.28 6.38 -7.32
C ALA A 2 -3.33 5.90 -6.22
N THR A 3 -3.59 4.73 -5.66
CA THR A 3 -2.56 3.99 -4.96
C THR A 3 -1.50 3.56 -5.99
N THR A 4 -0.25 3.51 -5.55
CA THR A 4 0.85 3.02 -6.39
C THR A 4 1.19 1.61 -5.94
N ASP A 5 1.17 0.65 -6.87
CA ASP A 5 1.54 -0.72 -6.57
C ASP A 5 3.01 -0.80 -6.15
N LEU A 6 3.23 -1.26 -4.92
CA LEU A 6 4.54 -1.39 -4.32
C LEU A 6 5.05 -2.81 -4.54
N THR A 7 6.26 -2.93 -5.06
CA THR A 7 6.96 -4.19 -5.34
C THR A 7 8.34 -4.15 -4.71
N ALA A 8 9.02 -5.30 -4.65
CA ALA A 8 10.39 -5.35 -4.14
C ALA A 8 11.35 -4.44 -4.93
N ALA A 9 11.06 -4.16 -6.21
CA ALA A 9 11.93 -3.35 -7.07
C ALA A 9 11.87 -1.84 -6.75
N ASN A 10 10.72 -1.34 -6.28
CA ASN A 10 10.51 0.10 -6.03
C ASN A 10 10.32 0.45 -4.55
N PHE A 11 10.33 -0.54 -3.65
CA PHE A 11 10.08 -0.35 -2.22
C PHE A 11 11.08 0.63 -1.58
N ALA A 12 12.39 0.36 -1.73
CA ALA A 12 13.46 1.14 -1.10
C ALA A 12 13.45 2.60 -1.56
N GLU A 13 13.39 2.82 -2.88
CA GLU A 13 13.30 4.15 -3.46
C GLU A 13 12.08 4.92 -2.97
N THR A 14 10.92 4.24 -2.84
CA THR A 14 9.68 4.88 -2.41
C THR A 14 9.74 5.31 -0.93
N ILE A 15 10.30 4.48 -0.05
CA ILE A 15 10.37 4.81 1.39
C ILE A 15 11.47 5.83 1.70
N GLU A 16 12.56 5.86 0.93
CA GLU A 16 13.68 6.80 1.15
C GLU A 16 13.40 8.16 0.49
N GLY A 17 12.62 8.18 -0.60
CA GLY A 17 12.29 9.39 -1.35
C GLY A 17 11.13 10.23 -0.78
N ASN A 18 10.49 9.79 0.29
CA ASN A 18 9.34 10.47 0.90
C ASN A 18 9.49 10.57 2.42
N ASP A 19 9.18 11.72 2.99
CA ASP A 19 9.28 11.93 4.45
C ASP A 19 8.31 11.05 5.25
N ILE A 20 7.13 10.77 4.68
CA ILE A 20 6.09 9.92 5.29
C ILE A 20 5.44 9.10 4.19
N VAL A 21 5.35 7.78 4.41
CA VAL A 21 4.67 6.83 3.52
C VAL A 21 3.63 6.05 4.31
N LEU A 22 2.40 5.97 3.78
CA LEU A 22 1.36 5.07 4.28
C LEU A 22 1.23 3.89 3.33
N ILE A 23 1.37 2.67 3.87
CA ILE A 23 1.32 1.43 3.09
C ILE A 23 0.02 0.70 3.40
N ASP A 24 -0.81 0.48 2.38
CA ASP A 24 -1.95 -0.43 2.46
C ASP A 24 -1.49 -1.88 2.27
N TRP A 25 -1.27 -2.57 3.38
CA TRP A 25 -0.86 -3.97 3.38
C TRP A 25 -2.09 -4.89 3.49
N TRP A 26 -2.58 -5.36 2.35
CA TRP A 26 -3.74 -6.23 2.28
C TRP A 26 -3.50 -7.48 1.42
N ALA A 27 -4.47 -8.38 1.42
CA ALA A 27 -4.50 -9.54 0.54
C ALA A 27 -5.95 -9.89 0.16
N ALA A 28 -6.14 -10.53 -1.01
CA ALA A 28 -7.47 -10.87 -1.52
C ALA A 28 -8.32 -11.74 -0.56
N TRP A 29 -7.65 -12.54 0.27
CA TRP A 29 -8.28 -13.41 1.27
C TRP A 29 -8.48 -12.72 2.64
N CYS A 30 -7.93 -11.53 2.86
CA CYS A 30 -8.10 -10.79 4.11
C CYS A 30 -9.53 -10.20 4.18
N GLY A 31 -10.40 -10.85 4.95
CA GLY A 31 -11.77 -10.38 5.20
C GLY A 31 -11.83 -8.94 5.74
N PRO A 32 -11.14 -8.62 6.86
CA PRO A 32 -11.10 -7.28 7.42
C PRO A 32 -10.60 -6.21 6.44
N CYS A 33 -9.55 -6.49 5.68
CA CYS A 33 -8.98 -5.54 4.71
C CYS A 33 -9.99 -5.20 3.61
N ARG A 34 -10.71 -6.21 3.09
CA ARG A 34 -11.75 -6.00 2.08
C ARG A 34 -12.95 -5.20 2.60
N MET A 35 -13.27 -5.30 3.89
CA MET A 35 -14.33 -4.47 4.50
C MET A 35 -13.92 -2.99 4.62
N PHE A 36 -12.61 -2.71 4.63
CA PHE A 36 -12.08 -1.36 4.72
C PHE A 36 -11.91 -0.68 3.35
N ALA A 37 -11.84 -1.46 2.26
CA ALA A 37 -11.82 -0.94 0.90
C ALA A 37 -13.17 -0.24 0.56
N PRO A 38 -13.18 0.87 -0.21
CA PRO A 38 -12.07 1.49 -0.95
C PRO A 38 -11.49 2.73 -0.21
N VAL A 39 -11.61 2.79 1.12
CA VAL A 39 -11.14 3.94 1.91
C VAL A 39 -9.62 4.08 1.80
N PHE A 40 -8.93 2.94 1.68
CA PHE A 40 -7.52 2.80 1.34
C PHE A 40 -7.40 1.95 0.07
#